data_AF-A0A951Q047-F1
#
_entry.id   AF-A0A951Q047-F1
#
_cell.length_a   1.000
_cell.length_b   1.000
_cell.length_c   1.000
_cell.angle_alpha   90.00
_cell.angle_beta   90.00
_cell.angle_gamma   90.00
#
_symmetry.space_group_name_H-M   'P 1'
#
loop_
_entity.id
_entity.type
_entity.pdbx_description
1 polymer ?
#
loop_
_entity_poly.entity_id
_entity_poly.type
_entity_poly.pdbx_seq_one_letter_code
_entity_poly.pdbx_strand_id
1 'polypeptide(L)'
;MKRLRWMALCLISLIVVLWLGSCSTPSTQVVALNFVAAGMMRGALEEIDALYQQEHPNVVLNYTFAGTRVAKAATERGEPFDGILFAEKP
;
A
#
# COMPACT_ATOMS: atom_id res chain seq x y z
N MET A 1 -1.39 -50.74 -20.89
CA MET A 1 -1.61 -50.12 -19.56
C MET A 1 -0.49 -49.19 -19.07
N LYS A 2 0.81 -49.50 -19.25
CA LYS A 2 1.92 -48.64 -18.78
C LYS A 2 1.99 -47.25 -19.45
N ARG A 3 1.70 -47.15 -20.75
CA ARG A 3 1.70 -45.87 -21.50
C ARG A 3 0.55 -44.94 -21.10
N LEU A 4 -0.61 -45.50 -20.76
CA LEU A 4 -1.78 -44.74 -20.30
C LEU A 4 -1.54 -44.13 -18.91
N ARG A 5 -0.86 -44.86 -18.01
CA ARG A 5 -0.43 -44.36 -16.70
C ARG A 5 0.56 -43.19 -16.79
N TRP A 6 1.48 -43.24 -17.77
CA TRP A 6 2.44 -42.16 -18.00
C TRP A 6 1.76 -40.89 -18.55
N MET A 7 0.82 -41.04 -19.50
CA MET A 7 0.05 -39.89 -19.99
C MET A 7 -0.79 -39.23 -18.89
N ALA A 8 -1.42 -40.03 -18.01
CA ALA A 8 -2.19 -39.49 -16.89
C ALA A 8 -1.32 -38.69 -15.90
N LEU A 9 -0.09 -39.15 -15.64
CA LEU A 9 0.87 -38.45 -14.77
C LEU A 9 1.32 -37.10 -15.35
N CYS A 10 1.56 -37.03 -16.66
CA CYS A 10 1.88 -35.78 -17.34
C CYS A 10 0.70 -34.80 -17.30
N LEU A 11 -0.53 -35.28 -17.48
CA LEU A 11 -1.73 -34.44 -17.45
C LEU A 11 -1.96 -33.85 -16.06
N ILE A 12 -1.82 -34.65 -15.00
CA ILE A 12 -1.96 -34.19 -13.62
C ILE A 12 -0.88 -33.15 -13.27
N SER A 13 0.37 -33.40 -13.68
CA SER A 13 1.47 -32.43 -13.50
C SER A 13 1.17 -31.08 -14.18
N LEU A 14 0.66 -31.11 -15.41
CA LEU A 14 0.28 -29.90 -16.14
C LEU A 14 -0.82 -29.12 -15.42
N ILE A 15 -1.84 -29.82 -14.89
CA ILE A 15 -2.93 -29.20 -14.14
C ILE A 15 -2.43 -28.54 -12.87
N VAL A 16 -1.50 -29.17 -12.14
CA VAL A 16 -0.90 -28.62 -10.91
C VAL A 16 -0.09 -27.35 -11.21
N VAL A 17 0.69 -27.34 -12.30
CA VAL A 17 1.45 -26.15 -12.71
C VAL A 17 0.52 -25.00 -13.13
N LEU A 18 -0.57 -25.31 -13.84
CA LEU A 18 -1.58 -24.31 -14.22
C LEU A 18 -2.34 -23.75 -13.01
N TRP A 19 -2.61 -24.58 -11.99
CA TRP A 19 -3.23 -24.14 -10.74
C TRP A 19 -2.34 -23.20 -9.95
N LEU A 20 -1.04 -23.48 -9.87
CA LEU A 20 -0.08 -22.63 -9.16
C LEU A 20 0.18 -21.30 -9.90
N GLY A 21 0.12 -21.31 -11.24
CA GLY A 21 0.27 -20.11 -12.08
C GLY A 21 -0.96 -19.19 -12.11
N SER A 22 -2.12 -19.63 -11.62
CA SER A 22 -3.35 -18.83 -11.62
C SER A 22 -3.44 -17.82 -10.48
N CYS A 23 -2.44 -17.75 -9.60
CA CYS A 23 -2.29 -16.67 -8.63
C CYS A 23 -1.71 -15.44 -9.36
N SER A 24 -2.54 -14.80 -10.19
CA SER A 24 -2.24 -13.44 -10.65
C SER A 24 -2.27 -12.54 -9.42
N THR A 25 -1.15 -11.87 -9.12
CA THR A 25 -1.18 -10.76 -8.17
C THR A 25 -2.26 -9.79 -8.62
N PRO A 26 -3.24 -9.43 -7.75
CA PRO A 26 -4.26 -8.46 -8.13
C PRO A 26 -3.55 -7.21 -8.65
N SER A 27 -4.05 -6.66 -9.76
CA SER A 27 -3.55 -5.39 -10.29
C SER A 27 -3.63 -4.36 -9.17
N THR A 28 -2.49 -4.12 -8.56
CA THR A 28 -2.33 -3.23 -7.42
C THR A 28 -2.32 -1.83 -7.98
N GLN A 29 -3.51 -1.31 -8.29
CA GLN A 29 -3.68 0.10 -8.60
C GLN A 29 -2.99 0.88 -7.48
N VAL A 30 -2.04 1.72 -7.88
CA VAL A 30 -1.31 2.56 -6.92
C VAL A 30 -2.30 3.58 -6.36
N VAL A 31 -2.44 3.59 -5.05
CA VAL A 31 -3.27 4.55 -4.31
C VAL A 31 -2.33 5.52 -3.61
N ALA A 32 -2.44 6.80 -3.92
CA ALA A 32 -1.69 7.84 -3.22
C ALA A 32 -2.58 8.47 -2.14
N LEU A 33 -2.10 8.50 -0.90
CA LEU A 33 -2.76 9.17 0.22
C LEU A 33 -1.93 10.39 0.64
N ASN A 34 -2.55 11.55 0.74
CA ASN A 34 -1.90 12.82 0.99
C ASN A 34 -2.23 13.33 2.39
N PHE A 35 -1.21 13.45 3.23
CA PHE A 35 -1.33 13.89 4.60
C PHE A 35 -0.67 15.25 4.80
N VAL A 36 -1.26 16.08 5.66
CA VAL A 36 -0.56 17.21 6.26
C VAL A 36 -0.25 16.90 7.72
N ALA A 37 1.01 17.07 8.11
CA ALA A 37 1.49 16.66 9.42
C ALA A 37 2.33 17.75 10.09
N ALA A 38 2.32 17.78 11.43
CA ALA A 38 3.21 18.61 12.20
C ALA A 38 4.68 18.23 11.94
N GLY A 39 5.55 19.21 11.68
CA GLY A 39 6.95 18.96 11.32
C GLY A 39 7.73 18.09 12.32
N MET A 40 7.42 18.17 13.61
CA MET A 40 8.05 17.35 14.66
C MET A 40 7.72 15.85 14.56
N MET A 41 6.69 15.47 13.80
CA MET A 41 6.29 14.07 13.62
C MET A 41 7.04 13.36 12.50
N ARG A 42 7.93 14.06 11.77
CA ARG A 42 8.60 13.51 10.59
C ARG A 42 9.29 12.17 10.82
N GLY A 43 10.16 12.07 11.83
CA GLY A 43 10.89 10.83 12.09
C GLY A 43 9.97 9.65 12.39
N ALA A 44 8.94 9.87 13.22
CA ALA A 44 7.96 8.84 13.53
C ALA A 44 7.14 8.41 12.29
N LEU A 45 6.81 9.35 11.40
CA LEU A 45 6.06 9.05 10.18
C LEU A 45 6.91 8.36 9.11
N GLU A 46 8.21 8.64 9.04
CA GLU A 46 9.15 7.89 8.18
C GLU A 46 9.26 6.43 8.61
N GLU A 47 9.28 6.15 9.92
CA GLU A 47 9.25 4.78 10.44
C GLU A 47 7.92 4.08 10.13
N ILE A 48 6.79 4.77 10.30
CA ILE A 48 5.46 4.24 9.96
C ILE A 48 5.35 3.94 8.47
N ASP A 49 5.85 4.83 7.60
CA ASP A 49 5.82 4.64 6.15
C ASP A 49 6.55 3.34 5.74
N ALA A 50 7.74 3.12 6.29
CA ALA A 50 8.52 1.90 6.03
C ALA A 50 7.80 0.61 6.46
N LEU A 51 7.02 0.65 7.55
CA LEU A 51 6.22 -0.49 8.01
C LEU A 51 4.95 -0.67 7.18
N TYR A 52 4.23 0.42 6.91
CA TYR A 52 2.96 0.39 6.19
C TYR A 52 3.13 -0.09 4.74
N GLN A 53 4.20 0.33 4.06
CA GLN A 53 4.50 -0.11 2.69
C GLN A 53 4.80 -1.61 2.59
N GLN A 54 5.24 -2.27 3.67
CA GLN A 54 5.46 -3.72 3.66
C GLN A 54 4.13 -4.49 3.58
N GLU A 55 3.10 -3.99 4.27
CA GLU A 55 1.76 -4.59 4.28
C GLU A 55 0.90 -4.12 3.10
N HIS A 56 1.16 -2.91 2.61
CA HIS A 56 0.39 -2.25 1.56
C HIS A 56 1.30 -1.74 0.43
N PRO A 57 1.90 -2.64 -0.39
CA PRO A 57 2.90 -2.28 -1.40
C PRO A 57 2.35 -1.42 -2.53
N ASN A 58 1.03 -1.25 -2.60
CA ASN A 58 0.34 -0.43 -3.60
C ASN A 58 -0.12 0.92 -3.07
N VAL A 59 0.21 1.26 -1.82
CA VAL A 59 -0.16 2.55 -1.24
C VAL A 59 1.09 3.41 -1.07
N VAL A 60 0.99 4.67 -1.52
CA VAL A 60 2.04 5.68 -1.37
C VAL A 60 1.54 6.74 -0.40
N LEU A 61 2.27 6.97 0.69
CA LEU A 61 1.96 8.00 1.68
C LEU A 61 2.76 9.27 1.39
N ASN A 62 2.08 10.36 1.04
CA ASN A 62 2.70 11.66 0.82
C ASN A 62 2.50 12.55 2.04
N TYR A 63 3.57 13.16 2.55
CA TYR A 63 3.50 14.04 3.72
C TYR A 63 3.92 15.48 3.40
N THR A 64 3.02 16.42 3.66
CA THR A 64 3.34 17.85 3.74
C THR A 64 3.57 18.22 5.20
N PHE A 65 4.81 18.57 5.55
CA PHE A 65 5.15 18.97 6.90
C PHE A 65 5.00 20.48 7.09
N ALA A 66 4.16 20.88 8.04
CA ALA A 66 3.90 22.27 8.37
C ALA A 66 3.69 22.47 9.87
N GLY A 67 3.68 23.71 10.36
CA GLY A 67 3.22 24.00 11.73
C GLY A 67 1.69 23.82 11.83
N THR A 68 1.17 23.47 13.01
CA THR A 68 -0.27 23.22 13.26
C THR A 68 -1.18 24.31 12.69
N ARG A 69 -0.84 25.59 12.90
CA ARG A 69 -1.61 26.73 12.38
C ARG A 69 -1.63 26.79 10.84
N VAL A 70 -0.52 26.46 10.21
CA VAL A 70 -0.40 26.45 8.74
C VAL A 70 -1.19 25.27 8.17
N ALA A 71 -1.06 24.08 8.77
CA ALA A 71 -1.82 22.89 8.38
C ALA A 71 -3.34 23.10 8.53
N LYS A 72 -3.77 23.73 9.62
CA LYS A 72 -5.18 24.10 9.84
C LYS A 72 -5.68 25.07 8.77
N ALA A 73 -4.95 26.15 8.51
CA ALA A 73 -5.34 27.12 7.48
C ALA A 73 -5.38 26.49 6.07
N ALA A 74 -4.43 25.61 5.75
CA ALA A 74 -4.43 24.86 4.48
C ALA A 74 -5.68 23.97 4.33
N THR A 75 -6.04 23.27 5.40
CA THR A 75 -7.26 22.44 5.45
C THR A 75 -8.52 23.29 5.31
N GLU A 76 -8.61 24.41 6.04
CA GLU A 76 -9.77 25.32 5.99
C GLU A 76 -9.95 25.95 4.60
N ARG A 77 -8.88 26.09 3.82
CA ARG A 77 -8.93 26.52 2.40
C ARG A 77 -9.37 25.42 1.44
N GLY A 78 -9.58 24.20 1.91
CA GLY A 78 -10.00 23.07 1.08
C GLY A 78 -8.86 22.41 0.31
N GLU A 79 -7.62 22.49 0.79
CA GLU A 79 -6.53 21.70 0.21
C GLU A 79 -6.83 20.20 0.34
N PRO A 80 -6.54 19.40 -0.70
CA PRO A 80 -6.99 18.01 -0.81
C PRO A 80 -6.09 17.05 0.01
N PHE A 81 -6.23 17.09 1.32
CA PHE A 81 -5.61 16.11 2.22
C PHE A 81 -6.58 14.98 2.57
N ASP A 82 -6.11 13.75 2.52
CA ASP A 82 -6.81 12.54 2.95
C ASP A 82 -6.76 12.38 4.49
N GLY A 83 -5.79 13.01 5.14
CA GLY A 83 -5.68 13.03 6.59
C GLY A 83 -4.80 14.15 7.14
N ILE A 84 -5.00 14.45 8.43
CA ILE A 84 -4.34 15.55 9.13
C ILE A 84 -3.80 15.05 10.46
N LEU A 85 -2.53 15.35 10.73
CA LEU A 85 -1.83 14.94 11.94
C LEU A 85 -1.29 16.17 12.68
N PHE A 86 -1.99 16.58 13.74
CA PHE A 86 -1.57 17.68 14.60
C PHE A 86 -0.73 17.16 15.77
N ALA A 87 0.30 17.92 16.16
CA ALA A 87 1.10 17.63 17.35
C ALA A 87 0.40 18.04 18.67
N GLU A 88 -0.63 18.87 18.56
CA GLU A 88 -1.41 19.42 19.67
C GLU A 88 -2.88 19.52 19.27
N LYS A 89 -3.76 19.76 20.24
CA LYS A 89 -5.19 19.94 19.96
C LYS A 89 -5.38 21.17 19.05
N PRO A 90 -6.06 21.03 17.90
CA PRO A 90 -6.26 22.12 16.94
C PRO A 90 -7.23 23.23 17.42
#